data_AF-A0A7J3QAG5-F1
#
_entry.id   AF-A0A7J3QAG5-F1
#
_cell.length_a   1.000
_cell.length_b   1.000
_cell.length_c   1.000
_cell.angle_alpha   90.00
_cell.angle_beta   90.00
_cell.angle_gamma   90.00
#
_symmetry.space_group_name_H-M   'P 1'
#
loop_
_entity.id
_entity.type
_entity.pdbx_description
1 polymer ?
#
loop_
_entity_poly.entity_id
_entity_poly.type
_entity_poly.pdbx_seq_one_letter_code
_entity_poly.pdbx_strand_id
1 'polypeptide(L)'
;MREGELVEALKVRALPEGSDDHGALVEFLRLYRDAVQFVVNKLWSLDKVPSISTLHGMFYSELRKLGFRAHHVKQIYVYAKAVIKACKRNNGRKPVLRRLTARIDKYDYKLDLESRALILKIHENREVKLRLLTSTERIEKYKEWSNYEIAVKVVENEVYVAVYFKKTVKFRKPRTVMTVDVNFDNVTLAVFTSSGELLKLKRFKTPLRKILTHRIWIERIQRRYSRSWRFIRGVRRAIKRHGERIRSI
;
A
#
# COMPACT_ATOMS: atom_id res chain seq x y z
N MET A 1 -28.07 16.56 6.87
CA MET A 1 -27.19 15.38 7.07
C MET A 1 -25.86 15.67 6.41
N ARG A 2 -24.73 15.31 7.02
CA ARG A 2 -23.41 15.60 6.45
C ARG A 2 -23.13 14.61 5.33
N GLU A 3 -22.99 15.11 4.11
CA GLU A 3 -22.48 14.32 3.00
C GLU A 3 -20.96 14.27 3.10
N GLY A 4 -20.37 13.16 2.64
CA GLY A 4 -18.95 13.14 2.36
C GLY A 4 -18.55 12.01 1.43
N GLU A 5 -17.27 11.99 1.10
CA GLU A 5 -16.73 11.07 0.11
C GLU A 5 -16.18 9.82 0.80
N LEU A 6 -16.73 8.67 0.43
CA LEU A 6 -16.13 7.37 0.73
C LEU A 6 -15.16 7.02 -0.38
N VAL A 7 -13.89 6.79 -0.03
CA VAL A 7 -12.85 6.39 -0.97
C VAL A 7 -12.43 4.95 -0.70
N GLU A 8 -12.39 4.14 -1.75
CA GLU A 8 -11.93 2.75 -1.69
C GLU A 8 -11.05 2.41 -2.89
N ALA A 9 -10.28 1.32 -2.77
CA ALA A 9 -9.43 0.85 -3.86
C ALA A 9 -9.66 -0.63 -4.18
N LEU A 10 -9.97 -0.92 -5.45
CA LEU A 10 -9.97 -2.28 -5.98
C LEU A 10 -8.52 -2.66 -6.32
N LYS A 11 -7.93 -3.52 -5.49
CA LYS A 11 -6.56 -4.04 -5.67
C LYS A 11 -6.59 -5.44 -6.25
N VAL A 12 -6.01 -5.61 -7.42
CA VAL A 12 -6.09 -6.84 -8.21
C VAL A 12 -4.78 -7.10 -8.94
N ARG A 13 -4.52 -8.37 -9.26
CA ARG A 13 -3.49 -8.73 -10.25
C ARG A 13 -4.05 -8.44 -11.64
N ALA A 14 -3.20 -8.12 -12.60
CA ALA A 14 -3.58 -7.92 -13.98
C ALA A 14 -2.66 -8.70 -14.93
N LEU A 15 -3.17 -9.08 -16.09
CA LEU A 15 -2.39 -9.74 -17.14
C LEU A 15 -2.27 -8.80 -18.34
N PRO A 16 -1.05 -8.53 -18.84
CA PRO A 16 -0.86 -7.93 -20.16
C PRO A 16 -1.52 -8.78 -21.25
N GLU A 17 -2.23 -8.14 -22.18
CA GLU A 17 -2.93 -8.84 -23.27
C GLU A 17 -2.09 -8.92 -24.55
N GLY A 18 -1.35 -7.86 -24.87
CA GLY A 18 -0.40 -7.84 -25.98
C GLY A 18 0.92 -8.53 -25.64
N SER A 19 1.58 -9.11 -26.66
CA SER A 19 2.89 -9.76 -26.52
C SER A 19 3.99 -8.83 -25.99
N ASP A 20 3.93 -7.53 -26.33
CA ASP A 20 4.89 -6.50 -25.89
C ASP A 20 4.36 -5.63 -24.73
N ASP A 21 3.08 -5.80 -24.33
CA ASP A 21 2.44 -4.93 -23.32
C ASP A 21 3.17 -4.99 -21.97
N HIS A 22 3.69 -6.16 -21.61
CA HIS A 22 4.47 -6.31 -20.39
C HIS A 22 5.80 -5.54 -20.46
N GLY A 23 6.56 -5.73 -21.54
CA GLY A 23 7.87 -5.08 -21.73
C GLY A 23 7.72 -3.56 -21.69
N ALA A 24 6.76 -3.05 -22.47
CA ALA A 24 6.43 -1.63 -22.53
C ALA A 24 6.02 -1.04 -21.18
N LEU A 25 5.22 -1.77 -20.39
CA LEU A 25 4.84 -1.35 -19.05
C LEU A 25 6.04 -1.29 -18.11
N VAL A 26 6.91 -2.31 -18.14
CA VAL A 26 8.11 -2.35 -17.28
C VAL A 26 9.06 -1.21 -17.63
N GLU A 27 9.28 -0.95 -18.91
CA GLU A 27 10.09 0.17 -19.39
C GLU A 27 9.52 1.52 -18.93
N PHE A 28 8.21 1.73 -19.14
CA PHE A 28 7.53 2.92 -18.67
C PHE A 28 7.67 3.11 -17.16
N LEU A 29 7.49 2.07 -16.36
CA LEU A 29 7.62 2.16 -14.90
C LEU A 29 9.06 2.41 -14.44
N ARG A 30 10.07 1.94 -15.18
CA ARG A 30 11.48 2.28 -14.94
C ARG A 30 11.72 3.75 -15.22
N LEU A 31 11.31 4.23 -16.39
CA LEU A 31 11.46 5.65 -16.74
C LEU A 31 10.71 6.56 -15.77
N TYR A 32 9.48 6.19 -15.39
CA TYR A 32 8.70 6.93 -14.41
C TYR A 32 9.41 7.00 -13.06
N ARG A 33 9.92 5.88 -12.53
CA ARG A 33 10.72 5.84 -11.29
C ARG A 33 11.93 6.75 -11.39
N ASP A 34 12.66 6.69 -12.50
CA ASP A 34 13.90 7.43 -12.69
C ASP A 34 13.64 8.95 -12.83
N ALA A 35 12.55 9.32 -13.50
CA ALA A 35 12.07 10.70 -13.55
C ALA A 35 11.65 11.24 -12.16
N VAL A 36 10.95 10.44 -11.36
CA VAL A 36 10.64 10.82 -9.97
C VAL A 36 11.93 10.96 -9.16
N GLN A 37 12.88 10.03 -9.31
CA GLN A 37 14.17 10.10 -8.62
C GLN A 37 14.98 11.33 -9.02
N PHE A 38 14.94 11.72 -10.30
CA PHE A 38 15.53 12.95 -10.81
C PHE A 38 14.96 14.19 -10.09
N VAL A 39 13.63 14.30 -10.03
CA VAL A 39 12.96 15.41 -9.30
C VAL A 39 13.30 15.36 -7.81
N VAL A 40 13.33 14.17 -7.19
CA VAL A 40 13.73 13.99 -5.79
C VAL A 40 15.15 14.52 -5.55
N ASN A 41 16.10 14.17 -6.42
CA ASN A 41 17.49 14.60 -6.30
C ASN A 41 17.62 16.12 -6.39
N LYS A 42 16.92 16.76 -7.33
CA LYS A 42 16.93 18.22 -7.49
C LYS A 42 16.32 18.95 -6.29
N LEU A 43 15.22 18.41 -5.75
CA LEU A 43 14.50 19.05 -4.65
C LEU A 43 15.09 18.77 -3.27
N TRP A 44 15.87 17.69 -3.09
CA TRP A 44 16.42 17.34 -1.78
C TRP A 44 17.35 18.41 -1.23
N SER A 45 18.15 19.04 -2.09
CA SER A 45 19.11 20.08 -1.74
C SER A 45 18.47 21.43 -1.38
N LEU A 46 17.17 21.60 -1.61
CA LEU A 46 16.47 22.84 -1.26
C LEU A 46 16.08 22.83 0.21
N ASP A 47 16.19 23.97 0.89
CA ASP A 47 15.78 24.10 2.29
C ASP A 47 14.28 23.82 2.46
N LYS A 48 13.47 24.43 1.61
CA LYS A 48 12.00 24.34 1.62
C LYS A 48 11.48 23.58 0.41
N VAL A 49 10.42 22.79 0.64
CA VAL A 49 9.76 22.04 -0.43
C VAL A 49 8.84 22.98 -1.24
N PRO A 50 9.06 23.18 -2.55
CA PRO A 50 8.34 24.18 -3.35
C PRO A 50 6.83 23.93 -3.49
N SER A 51 6.10 24.96 -3.93
CA SER A 51 4.68 24.88 -4.29
C SER A 51 4.45 24.02 -5.55
N ILE A 52 3.22 23.58 -5.82
CA ILE A 52 2.93 22.80 -7.05
C ILE A 52 3.17 23.63 -8.31
N SER A 53 2.80 24.92 -8.30
CA SER A 53 3.03 25.83 -9.43
C SER A 53 4.52 26.00 -9.72
N THR A 54 5.34 26.18 -8.66
CA THR A 54 6.79 26.26 -8.78
C THR A 54 7.39 24.98 -9.37
N LEU A 55 6.95 23.81 -8.89
CA LEU A 55 7.40 22.51 -9.44
C LEU A 55 7.03 22.35 -10.91
N HIS A 56 5.85 22.83 -11.31
CA HIS A 56 5.44 22.83 -12.71
C HIS A 56 6.40 23.67 -13.56
N GLY A 57 6.68 24.92 -13.15
CA GLY A 57 7.64 25.78 -13.85
C GLY A 57 9.04 25.17 -13.94
N MET A 58 9.50 24.48 -12.89
CA MET A 58 10.83 23.86 -12.85
C MET A 58 10.96 22.63 -13.75
N PHE A 59 9.97 21.73 -13.76
CA PHE A 59 10.15 20.38 -14.31
C PHE A 59 9.26 20.08 -15.52
N TYR A 60 8.25 20.89 -15.81
CA TYR A 60 7.27 20.52 -16.83
C TYR A 60 7.89 20.37 -18.21
N SER A 61 8.64 21.38 -18.69
CA SER A 61 9.26 21.36 -20.01
C SER A 61 10.25 20.21 -20.16
N GLU A 62 11.10 19.99 -19.15
CA GLU A 62 12.11 18.93 -19.15
C GLU A 62 11.48 17.53 -19.20
N LEU A 63 10.48 17.27 -18.35
CA LEU A 63 9.79 15.98 -18.35
C LEU A 63 8.92 15.78 -19.61
N ARG A 64 8.36 16.85 -20.20
CA ARG A 64 7.65 16.78 -21.48
C ARG A 64 8.59 16.40 -22.64
N LYS A 65 9.83 16.90 -22.64
CA LYS A 65 10.85 16.52 -23.64
C LYS A 65 11.24 15.05 -23.57
N LEU A 66 11.14 14.44 -22.39
CA LEU A 66 11.30 13.00 -22.19
C LEU A 66 10.07 12.16 -22.63
N GLY A 67 9.11 12.75 -23.35
CA GLY A 67 7.97 12.01 -23.91
C GLY A 67 6.85 11.67 -22.92
N PHE A 68 6.92 12.15 -21.67
CA PHE A 68 5.83 11.97 -20.70
C PHE A 68 4.62 12.82 -21.05
N ARG A 69 3.42 12.25 -20.90
CA ARG A 69 2.13 12.96 -21.01
C ARG A 69 1.98 14.02 -19.91
N ALA A 70 1.19 15.06 -20.17
CA ALA A 70 1.06 16.19 -19.23
C ALA A 70 0.63 15.77 -17.82
N HIS A 71 -0.30 14.81 -17.68
CA HIS A 71 -0.71 14.32 -16.36
C HIS A 71 0.34 13.41 -15.71
N HIS A 72 1.10 12.62 -16.49
CA HIS A 72 2.28 11.91 -15.97
C HIS A 72 3.28 12.88 -15.35
N VAL A 73 3.62 13.95 -16.07
CA VAL A 73 4.54 15.00 -15.60
C VAL A 73 4.06 15.58 -14.27
N LYS A 74 2.76 15.91 -14.18
CA LYS A 74 2.15 16.38 -12.93
C LYS A 74 2.28 15.37 -11.80
N GLN A 75 1.97 14.11 -12.06
CA GLN A 75 2.04 13.05 -11.07
C GLN A 75 3.49 12.80 -10.59
N ILE A 76 4.48 12.88 -11.47
CA ILE A 76 5.90 12.72 -11.14
C ILE A 76 6.34 13.71 -10.06
N TYR A 77 6.17 15.02 -10.29
CA TYR A 77 6.63 16.01 -9.31
C TYR A 77 5.73 16.09 -8.07
N VAL A 78 4.44 15.77 -8.18
CA VAL A 78 3.53 15.69 -7.00
C VAL A 78 3.95 14.52 -6.10
N TYR A 79 4.26 13.36 -6.70
CA TYR A 79 4.73 12.20 -5.96
C TYR A 79 6.10 12.44 -5.34
N ALA A 80 7.05 13.00 -6.09
CA ALA A 80 8.37 13.39 -5.55
C ALA A 80 8.23 14.34 -4.35
N LYS A 81 7.37 15.37 -4.45
CA LYS A 81 7.06 16.30 -3.36
C LYS A 81 6.53 15.57 -2.12
N ALA A 82 5.60 14.64 -2.29
CA ALA A 82 5.03 13.87 -1.18
C ALA A 82 6.09 13.01 -0.47
N VAL A 83 6.95 12.36 -1.25
CA VAL A 83 8.07 11.54 -0.73
C VAL A 83 9.04 12.39 0.09
N ILE A 84 9.47 13.54 -0.43
CA ILE A 84 10.40 14.44 0.28
C ILE A 84 9.78 14.98 1.56
N LYS A 85 8.53 15.43 1.52
CA LYS A 85 7.82 15.92 2.71
C LYS A 85 7.77 14.85 3.80
N ALA A 86 7.46 13.60 3.43
CA ALA A 86 7.42 12.50 4.37
C ALA A 86 8.80 12.20 4.97
N CYS A 87 9.86 12.19 4.16
CA CYS A 87 11.23 11.96 4.63
C CYS A 87 11.74 13.07 5.55
N LYS A 88 11.58 14.34 5.15
CA LYS A 88 12.02 15.50 5.95
C LYS A 88 11.29 15.59 7.29
N ARG A 89 9.98 15.33 7.31
CA ARG A 89 9.19 15.30 8.56
C ARG A 89 9.69 14.25 9.55
N ASN A 90 10.31 13.18 9.06
CA ASN A 90 10.83 12.09 9.88
C ASN A 90 12.36 12.21 10.12
N ASN A 91 12.98 13.36 9.84
CA ASN A 91 14.43 13.56 9.87
C ASN A 91 15.23 12.46 9.14
N GLY A 92 14.65 11.95 8.04
CA GLY A 92 15.22 10.86 7.26
C GLY A 92 16.33 11.33 6.31
N ARG A 93 17.04 10.35 5.74
CA ARG A 93 18.00 10.57 4.65
C ARG A 93 17.30 10.75 3.30
N LYS A 94 18.05 11.20 2.29
CA LYS A 94 17.55 11.35 0.92
C LYS A 94 16.92 10.03 0.44
N PRO A 95 15.66 10.02 0.00
CA PRO A 95 15.01 8.81 -0.46
C PRO A 95 15.57 8.32 -1.79
N VAL A 96 15.70 6.99 -1.92
CA VAL A 96 16.05 6.29 -3.16
C VAL A 96 14.91 5.36 -3.54
N LEU A 97 14.26 5.65 -4.66
CA LEU A 97 13.12 4.89 -5.16
C LEU A 97 13.60 3.59 -5.82
N ARG A 98 13.08 2.46 -5.33
CA ARG A 98 13.44 1.11 -5.83
C ARG A 98 12.30 0.41 -6.55
N ARG A 99 11.05 0.75 -6.20
CA ARG A 99 9.86 0.04 -6.68
C ARG A 99 9.43 0.57 -8.06
N LEU A 100 9.04 -0.34 -8.94
CA LEU A 100 8.43 -0.01 -10.23
C LEU A 100 6.95 0.25 -10.01
N THR A 101 6.58 1.52 -9.88
CA THR A 101 5.19 1.93 -9.67
C THR A 101 4.94 3.31 -10.25
N ALA A 102 3.73 3.51 -10.75
CA ALA A 102 3.28 4.81 -11.26
C ALA A 102 1.83 5.04 -10.85
N ARG A 103 1.51 6.30 -10.59
CA ARG A 103 0.14 6.79 -10.46
C ARG A 103 -0.28 7.40 -11.78
N ILE A 104 -1.40 6.92 -12.30
CA ILE A 104 -1.97 7.29 -13.59
C ILE A 104 -3.26 8.04 -13.32
N ASP A 105 -3.34 9.26 -13.88
CA ASP A 105 -4.49 10.13 -13.77
C ASP A 105 -5.66 9.61 -14.64
N LYS A 106 -6.91 9.93 -14.29
CA LYS A 106 -8.11 9.50 -15.02
C LYS A 106 -8.10 9.79 -16.53
N TYR A 107 -7.34 10.78 -16.98
CA TYR A 107 -7.24 11.12 -18.40
C TYR A 107 -6.26 10.22 -19.19
N ASP A 108 -5.40 9.49 -18.48
CA ASP A 108 -4.34 8.65 -19.06
C ASP A 108 -4.66 7.15 -18.94
N TYR A 109 -5.91 6.78 -18.64
CA TYR A 109 -6.36 5.39 -18.75
C TYR A 109 -7.83 5.30 -19.19
N LYS A 110 -8.24 4.11 -19.65
CA LYS A 110 -9.63 3.71 -19.84
C LYS A 110 -9.88 2.43 -19.07
N LEU A 111 -10.94 2.40 -18.26
CA LEU A 111 -11.31 1.25 -17.46
C LEU A 111 -12.70 0.79 -17.87
N ASP A 112 -12.82 -0.48 -18.22
CA ASP A 112 -14.09 -1.16 -18.42
C ASP A 112 -14.20 -2.27 -17.37
N LEU A 113 -15.17 -2.11 -16.47
CA LEU A 113 -15.42 -3.05 -15.39
C LEU A 113 -16.18 -4.30 -15.86
N GLU A 114 -16.95 -4.22 -16.94
CA GLU A 114 -17.72 -5.35 -17.46
C GLU A 114 -16.81 -6.34 -18.18
N SER A 115 -15.98 -5.83 -19.11
CA SER A 115 -14.97 -6.63 -19.80
C SER A 115 -13.71 -6.89 -18.95
N ARG A 116 -13.58 -6.19 -17.82
CA ARG A 116 -12.40 -6.22 -16.92
C ARG A 116 -11.13 -5.76 -17.65
N ALA A 117 -11.29 -4.93 -18.68
CA ALA A 117 -10.20 -4.39 -19.47
C ALA A 117 -9.74 -3.05 -18.90
N LEU A 118 -8.43 -2.86 -18.85
CA LEU A 118 -7.78 -1.61 -18.48
C LEU A 118 -6.77 -1.25 -19.56
N ILE A 119 -6.97 -0.10 -20.19
CA ILE A 119 -6.04 0.45 -21.18
C ILE A 119 -5.29 1.60 -20.50
N LEU A 120 -3.96 1.51 -20.46
CA LEU A 120 -3.09 2.56 -19.93
C LEU A 120 -2.42 3.29 -21.08
N LYS A 121 -2.50 4.62 -21.09
CA LYS A 121 -1.72 5.45 -22.01
C LYS A 121 -0.37 5.72 -21.34
N ILE A 122 0.70 5.18 -21.90
CA ILE A 122 2.05 5.29 -21.34
C ILE A 122 2.88 6.34 -22.10
N HIS A 123 4.20 6.28 -21.97
CA HIS A 123 5.15 7.13 -22.70
C HIS A 123 4.93 7.04 -24.21
N GLU A 124 5.19 8.14 -24.93
CA GLU A 124 5.24 8.13 -26.42
C GLU A 124 3.88 7.83 -27.07
N ASN A 125 2.79 8.09 -26.33
CA ASN A 125 1.42 7.81 -26.76
C ASN A 125 1.15 6.33 -27.06
N ARG A 126 2.01 5.41 -26.59
CA ARG A 126 1.73 3.99 -26.61
C ARG A 126 0.60 3.66 -25.63
N GLU A 127 -0.16 2.62 -25.94
CA GLU A 127 -1.18 2.06 -25.06
C GLU A 127 -0.78 0.65 -24.64
N VAL A 128 -1.03 0.31 -23.38
CA VAL A 128 -0.84 -1.03 -22.83
C VAL A 128 -2.20 -1.55 -22.37
N LYS A 129 -2.58 -2.75 -22.82
CA LYS A 129 -3.84 -3.39 -22.44
C LYS A 129 -3.60 -4.41 -21.35
N LEU A 130 -4.40 -4.30 -20.29
CA LEU A 130 -4.33 -5.16 -19.12
C LEU A 130 -5.71 -5.75 -18.85
N ARG A 131 -5.76 -7.05 -18.59
CA ARG A 131 -6.95 -7.76 -18.10
C ARG A 131 -6.89 -7.89 -16.59
N LEU A 132 -7.88 -7.34 -15.88
CA LEU A 132 -7.96 -7.39 -14.43
C LEU A 132 -8.43 -8.78 -13.95
N LEU A 133 -7.65 -9.42 -13.07
CA LEU A 133 -7.97 -10.71 -12.49
C LEU A 133 -8.76 -10.54 -11.19
N THR A 134 -10.08 -10.45 -11.30
CA THR A 134 -10.99 -10.33 -10.16
C THR A 134 -12.34 -10.98 -10.44
N SER A 135 -13.05 -11.37 -9.38
CA SER A 135 -14.40 -11.91 -9.47
C SER A 135 -15.43 -10.82 -9.80
N THR A 136 -16.55 -11.23 -10.40
CA THR A 136 -17.69 -10.34 -10.70
C THR A 136 -18.23 -9.69 -9.44
N GLU A 137 -18.39 -10.44 -8.34
CA GLU A 137 -18.88 -9.92 -7.05
C GLU A 137 -18.05 -8.73 -6.53
N ARG A 138 -16.72 -8.78 -6.70
CA ARG A 138 -15.84 -7.69 -6.26
C ARG A 138 -15.97 -6.45 -7.13
N ILE A 139 -16.27 -6.62 -8.42
CA ILE A 139 -16.47 -5.51 -9.35
C ILE A 139 -17.84 -4.87 -9.14
N GLU A 140 -18.88 -5.66 -8.87
CA GLU A 140 -20.26 -5.20 -8.75
C GLU A 140 -20.39 -4.04 -7.76
N LYS A 141 -19.66 -4.13 -6.65
CA LYS A 141 -19.57 -3.07 -5.64
C LYS A 141 -19.24 -1.69 -6.23
N TYR A 142 -18.39 -1.64 -7.26
CA TYR A 142 -17.81 -0.41 -7.81
C TYR A 142 -18.52 0.09 -9.07
N LYS A 143 -19.52 -0.61 -9.62
CA LYS A 143 -20.21 -0.19 -10.85
C LYS A 143 -20.82 1.22 -10.77
N GLU A 144 -21.37 1.58 -9.61
CA GLU A 144 -21.96 2.90 -9.37
C GLU A 144 -20.95 3.93 -8.80
N TRP A 145 -19.68 3.57 -8.67
CA TRP A 145 -18.66 4.44 -8.08
C TRP A 145 -17.86 5.12 -9.19
N SER A 146 -17.50 6.38 -8.97
CA SER A 146 -16.61 7.09 -9.89
C SER A 146 -15.15 6.77 -9.56
N ASN A 147 -14.35 6.42 -10.55
CA ASN A 147 -12.90 6.29 -10.39
C ASN A 147 -12.18 7.60 -10.76
N TYR A 148 -10.99 7.82 -10.19
CA TYR A 148 -10.26 9.08 -10.39
C TYR A 148 -8.74 8.92 -10.55
N GLU A 149 -8.17 7.81 -10.11
CA GLU A 149 -6.73 7.52 -10.21
C GLU A 149 -6.53 6.00 -10.22
N ILE A 150 -5.46 5.55 -10.87
CA ILE A 150 -4.98 4.17 -10.77
C ILE A 150 -3.52 4.19 -10.33
N ALA A 151 -3.14 3.25 -9.45
CA ALA A 151 -1.74 2.93 -9.21
C ALA A 151 -1.40 1.56 -9.82
N VAL A 152 -0.36 1.53 -10.64
CA VAL A 152 0.16 0.30 -11.24
C VAL A 152 1.52 0.01 -10.64
N LYS A 153 1.83 -1.26 -10.40
CA LYS A 153 3.16 -1.70 -9.97
C LYS A 153 3.52 -3.05 -10.57
N VAL A 154 4.81 -3.27 -10.74
CA VAL A 154 5.38 -4.56 -11.09
C VAL A 154 6.22 -5.07 -9.93
N VAL A 155 5.96 -6.31 -9.50
CA VAL A 155 6.70 -7.01 -8.43
C VAL A 155 6.92 -8.43 -8.91
N GLU A 156 8.17 -8.92 -8.92
CA GLU A 156 8.48 -10.30 -9.34
C GLU A 156 7.90 -10.66 -10.72
N ASN A 157 7.97 -9.71 -11.67
CA ASN A 157 7.42 -9.85 -13.03
C ASN A 157 5.88 -9.93 -13.08
N GLU A 158 5.19 -9.64 -11.97
CA GLU A 158 3.74 -9.65 -11.87
C GLU A 158 3.18 -8.23 -11.82
N VAL A 159 2.12 -7.99 -12.59
CA VAL A 159 1.45 -6.69 -12.65
C VAL A 159 0.32 -6.63 -11.62
N TYR A 160 0.35 -5.59 -10.79
CA TYR A 160 -0.72 -5.28 -9.85
C TYR A 160 -1.28 -3.90 -10.12
N VAL A 161 -2.61 -3.80 -10.05
CA VAL A 161 -3.37 -2.59 -10.29
C VAL A 161 -4.20 -2.28 -9.04
N ALA A 162 -4.18 -1.02 -8.61
CA ALA A 162 -5.08 -0.47 -7.61
C ALA A 162 -5.91 0.64 -8.26
N VAL A 163 -7.19 0.39 -8.48
CA VAL A 163 -8.13 1.38 -9.00
C VAL A 163 -8.80 2.10 -7.85
N TYR A 164 -8.66 3.43 -7.77
CA TYR A 164 -9.25 4.23 -6.71
C TYR A 164 -10.62 4.76 -7.13
N PHE A 165 -11.61 4.45 -6.30
CA PHE A 165 -13.00 4.82 -6.46
C PHE A 165 -13.44 5.77 -5.36
N LYS A 166 -14.39 6.63 -5.68
CA LYS A 166 -15.08 7.52 -4.75
C LYS A 166 -16.59 7.45 -4.97
N LYS A 167 -17.34 7.44 -3.87
CA LYS A 167 -18.81 7.52 -3.84
C LYS A 167 -19.23 8.54 -2.80
N THR A 168 -20.13 9.44 -3.19
CA THR A 168 -20.78 10.35 -2.24
C THR A 168 -21.73 9.54 -1.37
N VAL A 169 -21.51 9.59 -0.06
CA VAL A 169 -22.34 8.88 0.92
C VAL A 169 -22.92 9.86 1.93
N LYS A 170 -24.16 9.59 2.33
CA LYS A 170 -24.81 10.30 3.43
C LYS A 170 -24.37 9.66 4.74
N PHE A 171 -23.55 10.36 5.52
CA PHE A 171 -23.18 9.86 6.84
C PHE A 171 -24.41 9.84 7.74
N ARG A 172 -24.73 8.65 8.23
CA ARG A 172 -25.72 8.48 9.30
C ARG A 172 -25.03 8.70 10.63
N LYS A 173 -25.72 9.32 11.58
CA LYS A 173 -25.25 9.35 12.96
C LYS A 173 -25.18 7.90 13.46
N PRO A 174 -24.03 7.42 13.96
CA PRO A 174 -23.93 6.08 14.49
C PRO A 174 -24.87 5.95 15.70
N ARG A 175 -25.66 4.89 15.76
CA ARG A 175 -26.52 4.59 16.93
C ARG A 175 -25.70 4.01 18.08
N THR A 176 -24.65 3.26 17.72
CA THR A 176 -23.72 2.62 18.65
C THR A 176 -22.29 2.75 18.14
N VAL A 177 -21.33 2.70 19.05
CA VAL A 177 -19.90 2.73 18.76
C VAL A 177 -19.28 1.48 19.35
N MET A 178 -18.66 0.65 18.50
CA MET A 178 -17.88 -0.49 18.96
C MET A 178 -16.41 -0.09 19.05
N THR A 179 -15.83 -0.27 20.23
CA THR A 179 -14.41 -0.09 20.50
C THR A 179 -13.76 -1.45 20.64
N VAL A 180 -12.54 -1.56 20.11
CA VAL A 180 -11.71 -2.76 20.18
C VAL A 180 -10.42 -2.37 20.85
N ASP A 181 -10.21 -2.89 22.06
CA ASP A 181 -8.98 -2.69 22.83
C ASP A 181 -8.20 -4.00 22.88
N VAL A 182 -6.92 -3.96 22.49
CA VAL A 182 -6.06 -5.13 22.41
C VAL A 182 -5.00 -5.03 23.50
N ASN A 183 -5.13 -5.88 24.51
CA ASN A 183 -4.17 -6.04 25.58
C ASN A 183 -3.38 -7.34 25.43
N PHE A 184 -2.30 -7.46 26.22
CA PHE A 184 -1.44 -8.65 26.18
C PHE A 184 -2.19 -9.94 26.54
N ASP A 185 -3.16 -9.87 27.46
CA ASP A 185 -3.89 -11.04 27.96
C ASP A 185 -5.29 -11.21 27.33
N ASN A 186 -5.82 -10.19 26.66
CA ASN A 186 -7.13 -10.26 26.03
C ASN A 186 -7.35 -9.22 24.92
N VAL A 187 -8.35 -9.49 24.08
CA VAL A 187 -9.00 -8.49 23.23
C VAL A 187 -10.36 -8.16 23.84
N THR A 188 -10.59 -6.89 24.14
CA THR A 188 -11.85 -6.39 24.69
C THR A 188 -12.64 -5.69 23.61
N LEU A 189 -13.87 -6.16 23.37
CA LEU A 189 -14.87 -5.49 22.56
C LEU A 189 -15.88 -4.81 23.48
N ALA A 190 -16.02 -3.50 23.39
CA ALA A 190 -17.05 -2.75 24.11
C ALA A 190 -17.93 -1.99 23.12
N VAL A 191 -19.25 -2.21 23.18
CA VAL A 191 -20.25 -1.51 22.38
C VAL A 191 -20.94 -0.50 23.28
N PHE A 192 -20.89 0.76 22.87
CA PHE A 192 -21.53 1.88 23.57
C PHE A 192 -22.68 2.45 22.75
N THR A 193 -23.65 3.09 23.40
CA THR A 193 -24.60 3.98 22.74
C THR A 193 -23.91 5.26 22.26
N SER A 194 -24.60 6.04 21.43
CA SER A 194 -24.15 7.40 21.08
C SER A 194 -24.05 8.36 22.27
N SER A 195 -24.68 8.05 23.42
CA SER A 195 -24.60 8.84 24.66
C SER A 195 -23.46 8.40 25.59
N GLY A 196 -22.72 7.34 25.23
CA GLY A 196 -21.59 6.81 26.03
C GLY A 196 -21.96 5.70 27.01
N GLU A 197 -23.21 5.24 27.00
CA GLU A 197 -23.66 4.12 27.85
C GLU A 197 -23.15 2.78 27.28
N LEU A 198 -22.61 1.92 28.15
CA LEU A 198 -22.10 0.61 27.76
C LEU A 198 -23.25 -0.38 27.53
N LEU A 199 -23.46 -0.81 26.28
CA LEU A 199 -24.46 -1.81 25.91
C LEU A 199 -23.94 -3.24 26.04
N LYS A 200 -22.68 -3.47 25.67
CA LYS A 200 -22.12 -4.83 25.66
C LYS A 200 -20.61 -4.80 25.84
N LEU A 201 -20.11 -5.71 26.68
CA LEU A 201 -18.69 -5.93 26.89
C LEU A 201 -18.37 -7.41 26.66
N LYS A 202 -17.42 -7.71 25.77
CA LYS A 202 -16.93 -9.07 25.53
C LYS A 202 -15.42 -9.09 25.57
N ARG A 203 -14.84 -9.99 26.37
CA ARG A 203 -13.39 -10.17 26.48
C ARG A 203 -13.00 -11.53 25.93
N PHE A 204 -12.07 -11.56 24.99
CA PHE A 204 -11.49 -12.76 24.42
C PHE A 204 -10.07 -12.92 24.96
N LYS A 205 -9.83 -13.95 25.77
CA LYS A 205 -8.49 -14.21 26.30
C LYS A 205 -7.54 -14.56 25.16
N THR A 206 -6.34 -14.00 25.19
CA THR A 206 -5.27 -14.32 24.26
C THR A 206 -4.24 -15.22 24.96
N PRO A 207 -3.60 -16.16 24.26
CA PRO A 207 -2.63 -17.05 24.88
C PRO A 207 -1.20 -16.50 24.86
N LEU A 208 -1.03 -15.19 24.61
CA LEU A 208 0.28 -14.55 24.42
C LEU A 208 1.20 -14.71 25.64
N ARG A 209 0.65 -14.68 26.86
CA ARG A 209 1.43 -14.94 28.10
C ARG A 209 2.04 -16.34 28.14
N LYS A 210 1.30 -17.35 27.68
CA LYS A 210 1.78 -18.73 27.60
C LYS A 210 2.87 -18.86 26.55
N ILE A 211 2.69 -18.23 25.38
CA ILE A 211 3.69 -18.16 24.32
C ILE A 211 4.97 -17.49 24.81
N LEU A 212 4.85 -16.33 25.47
CA LEU A 212 5.99 -15.58 25.99
C LEU A 212 6.76 -16.38 27.04
N THR A 213 6.06 -17.11 27.91
CA THR A 213 6.71 -18.00 28.89
C THR A 213 7.60 -19.03 28.21
N HIS A 214 7.11 -19.71 27.18
CA HIS A 214 7.93 -20.65 26.41
C HIS A 214 9.10 -19.97 25.69
N ARG A 215 8.91 -18.75 25.19
CA ARG A 215 9.99 -17.97 24.57
C ARG A 215 11.09 -17.61 25.57
N ILE A 216 10.73 -17.16 26.77
CA ILE A 216 11.68 -16.87 27.86
C ILE A 216 12.48 -18.13 28.22
N TRP A 217 11.84 -19.29 28.29
CA TRP A 217 12.55 -20.55 28.56
C TRP A 217 13.55 -20.91 27.46
N ILE A 218 13.16 -20.78 26.19
CA ILE A 218 14.07 -21.00 25.06
C ILE A 218 15.28 -20.07 25.17
N GLU A 219 15.08 -18.79 25.42
CA GLU A 219 16.16 -17.80 25.56
C GLU A 219 17.07 -18.11 26.74
N ARG A 220 16.52 -18.49 27.90
CA ARG A 220 17.31 -18.90 29.08
C ARG A 220 18.19 -20.11 28.77
N ILE A 221 17.65 -21.12 28.09
CA ILE A 221 18.41 -22.30 27.67
C ILE A 221 19.52 -21.90 26.70
N GLN A 222 19.21 -21.08 25.70
CA GLN A 222 20.19 -20.61 24.72
C GLN A 222 21.30 -19.78 25.38
N ARG A 223 20.97 -18.90 26.35
CA ARG A 223 21.98 -18.12 27.09
C ARG A 223 22.89 -19.01 27.94
N ARG A 224 22.32 -20.01 28.64
CA ARG A 224 23.10 -20.99 29.43
C ARG A 224 24.06 -21.80 28.55
N TYR A 225 23.67 -22.11 27.32
CA TYR A 225 24.47 -22.89 26.36
C TYR A 225 24.81 -22.08 25.09
N SER A 226 25.30 -20.84 25.26
CA SER A 226 25.42 -19.85 24.18
C SER A 226 26.17 -20.34 22.95
N ARG A 227 27.26 -21.10 23.13
CA ARG A 227 28.12 -21.61 22.04
C ARG A 227 27.76 -23.02 21.58
N SER A 228 26.95 -23.77 22.34
CA SER A 228 26.82 -25.22 22.17
C SER A 228 25.38 -25.74 22.05
N TRP A 229 24.36 -24.90 22.28
CA TRP A 229 22.96 -25.34 22.28
C TRP A 229 22.51 -26.01 20.98
N ARG A 230 23.14 -25.66 19.84
CA ARG A 230 22.88 -26.24 18.52
C ARG A 230 23.43 -27.66 18.38
N PHE A 231 24.56 -27.94 19.03
CA PHE A 231 25.32 -29.18 18.87
C PHE A 231 24.95 -30.21 19.94
N ILE A 232 24.49 -29.77 21.12
CA ILE A 232 24.05 -30.67 22.19
C ILE A 232 22.62 -31.18 21.92
N ARG A 233 22.48 -32.47 21.59
CA ARG A 233 21.20 -33.11 21.21
C ARG A 233 20.10 -32.93 22.27
N GLY A 234 20.42 -32.97 23.56
CA GLY A 234 19.46 -32.78 24.65
C GLY A 234 18.92 -31.34 24.73
N VAL A 235 19.81 -30.35 24.66
CA VAL A 235 19.47 -28.92 24.68
C VAL A 235 18.62 -28.54 23.47
N ARG A 236 19.01 -28.99 22.28
CA ARG A 236 18.24 -28.79 21.05
C ARG A 236 16.82 -29.38 21.14
N ARG A 237 16.67 -30.57 21.72
CA ARG A 237 15.35 -31.20 21.95
C ARG A 237 14.49 -30.41 22.94
N ALA A 238 15.08 -29.85 23.99
CA ALA A 238 14.35 -29.01 24.95
C ALA A 238 13.81 -27.73 24.29
N ILE A 239 14.64 -27.03 23.50
CA ILE A 239 14.22 -25.86 22.72
C ILE A 239 13.11 -26.24 21.73
N LYS A 240 13.27 -27.36 21.00
CA LYS A 240 12.27 -27.84 20.04
C LYS A 240 10.91 -28.07 20.71
N ARG A 241 10.86 -28.72 21.87
CA ARG A 241 9.62 -28.96 22.62
C ARG A 241 8.90 -27.67 23.01
N HIS A 242 9.62 -26.64 23.46
CA HIS A 242 9.02 -25.34 23.73
C HIS A 242 8.51 -24.66 22.46
N GLY A 243 9.24 -24.78 21.34
CA GLY A 243 8.79 -24.27 20.03
C GLY A 243 7.54 -24.97 19.51
N GLU A 244 7.44 -26.29 19.68
CA GLU A 244 6.25 -27.08 19.33
C GLU A 244 5.03 -26.62 20.15
N ARG A 245 5.20 -26.40 21.46
CA ARG A 245 4.13 -25.87 22.33
C ARG A 245 3.67 -24.47 21.93
N ILE A 246 4.56 -23.63 21.40
CA ILE A 246 4.20 -22.31 20.87
C ILE A 246 3.35 -22.44 19.61
N ARG A 247 3.67 -23.41 18.72
CA ARG A 247 2.93 -23.63 17.48
C ARG A 247 1.56 -24.27 17.69
N SER A 248 1.38 -25.00 18.79
CA SER A 248 0.12 -25.68 19.14
C SER A 248 -0.85 -24.80 19.95
N ILE A 249 -0.54 -23.51 20.11
CA ILE A 249 -1.36 -22.49 20.81
C ILE A 249 -1.96 -21.58 19.74
#